data_AF-A0A939T415-F1
#
_entry.id   AF-A0A939T415-F1
#
_cell.length_a   1.000
_cell.length_b   1.000
_cell.length_c   1.000
_cell.angle_alpha   90.00
_cell.angle_beta   90.00
_cell.angle_gamma   90.00
#
_symmetry.space_group_name_H-M   'P 1'
#
loop_
_entity.id
_entity.type
_entity.pdbx_description
1 polymer ?
#
loop_
_entity_poly.entity_id
_entity_poly.type
_entity_poly.pdbx_seq_one_letter_code
_entity_poly.pdbx_strand_id
1 'polypeptide(L)'
;MIDTGAQLERAKKYERQGRSEEAAAAFAGVADAFEAQGDWPSAIAVRARHARALAAAGRANEAMQVLARADQAAGSLPREAADARAVLDGQAAYVLAGAGRTAEAARRAWAAMVGFRQLRDNGRADRAAVHAAKLIVKDASPSEALQPLHELMTHMPPGGEAHRQVAAILAEVQRRPDRDYDILVTDPDSAAWGRLGAALAVGAHLAVGNGAAWNSLTHDEDPDDNRTLLERDWGVTDDAGWQKQMDALLQADNSDPAIQVVLDRRDQSTPDHHAWQVAIADWCREKDISTKTINALLDLSGEILRYEARFRSDGLLPPDGLVESVYGYDFGRAVNMSRWGLNAGYCDREAAEDCVLRAGHYAHQVYTSWAGFSAGYILGRMLRFDDGEFGEWYDRSLTGHRLLIDDPASPWRRMAWG
;
A
#
# COMPACT_ATOMS: atom_id res chain seq x y z
N MET A 1 -41.16 43.77 14.36
CA MET A 1 -40.39 43.04 13.34
C MET A 1 -39.49 42.08 14.09
N ILE A 2 -39.61 40.78 13.85
CA ILE A 2 -38.79 39.77 14.55
C ILE A 2 -37.35 39.92 14.05
N ASP A 3 -36.41 40.15 14.95
CA ASP A 3 -34.98 40.18 14.60
C ASP A 3 -34.48 38.74 14.42
N THR A 4 -34.56 38.26 13.18
CA THR A 4 -34.14 36.91 12.79
C THR A 4 -32.64 36.69 12.99
N GLY A 5 -31.82 37.75 12.90
CA GLY A 5 -30.38 37.69 13.16
C GLY A 5 -30.06 37.41 14.62
N ALA A 6 -30.67 38.16 15.55
CA ALA A 6 -30.48 37.94 16.98
C ALA A 6 -30.98 36.56 17.43
N GLN A 7 -32.09 36.08 16.86
CA GLN A 7 -32.62 34.75 17.13
C GLN A 7 -31.71 33.64 16.59
N LEU A 8 -31.15 33.81 15.40
CA LEU A 8 -30.19 32.86 14.82
C LEU A 8 -28.92 32.74 15.67
N GLU A 9 -28.38 33.85 16.15
CA GLU A 9 -27.21 33.83 17.05
C GLU A 9 -27.52 33.16 18.40
N ARG A 10 -28.73 33.35 18.91
CA ARG A 10 -29.20 32.63 20.10
C ARG A 10 -29.29 31.11 19.85
N ALA A 11 -29.81 30.70 18.69
CA ALA A 11 -29.88 29.28 18.31
C ALA A 11 -28.47 28.65 18.21
N LYS A 12 -27.53 29.33 17.54
CA LYS A 12 -26.11 28.91 17.50
C LYS A 12 -25.44 28.88 18.87
N LYS A 13 -25.88 29.73 19.81
CA LYS A 13 -25.40 29.69 21.19
C LYS A 13 -25.86 28.41 21.91
N TYR A 14 -27.12 28.00 21.74
CA TYR A 14 -27.60 26.72 22.28
C TYR A 14 -26.87 25.53 21.67
N GLU A 15 -26.64 25.53 20.36
CA GLU A 15 -25.86 24.49 19.67
C GLU A 15 -24.45 24.36 20.27
N ARG A 16 -23.73 25.47 20.46
CA ARG A 16 -22.39 25.49 21.07
C ARG A 16 -22.37 25.01 22.52
N GLN A 17 -23.48 25.15 23.24
CA GLN A 17 -23.63 24.70 24.63
C GLN A 17 -24.06 23.23 24.73
N GLY A 18 -24.24 22.51 23.61
CA GLY A 18 -24.76 21.14 23.61
C GLY A 18 -26.23 21.02 23.98
N ARG A 19 -26.97 22.14 24.00
CA ARG A 19 -28.40 22.21 24.32
C ARG A 19 -29.24 21.92 23.08
N SER A 20 -29.22 20.65 22.64
CA SER A 20 -29.72 20.23 21.32
C SER A 20 -31.22 20.46 21.14
N GLU A 21 -32.05 20.24 22.16
CA GLU A 21 -33.51 20.47 22.09
C GLU A 21 -33.84 21.97 21.97
N GLU A 22 -33.21 22.82 22.78
CA GLU A 22 -33.42 24.27 22.70
C GLU A 22 -32.86 24.86 21.41
N ALA A 23 -31.75 24.31 20.90
CA ALA A 23 -31.21 24.68 19.60
C ALA A 23 -32.18 24.29 18.47
N ALA A 24 -32.74 23.08 18.50
CA ALA A 24 -33.69 22.61 17.50
C ALA A 24 -34.93 23.50 17.45
N ALA A 25 -35.55 23.77 18.60
CA ALA A 25 -36.72 24.65 18.69
C ALA A 25 -36.40 26.08 18.19
N ALA A 26 -35.24 26.63 18.55
CA ALA A 26 -34.85 27.96 18.11
C ALA A 26 -34.56 28.04 16.59
N PHE A 27 -33.88 27.04 16.02
CA PHE A 27 -33.67 26.99 14.56
C PHE A 27 -34.98 26.79 13.80
N ALA A 28 -35.92 26.01 14.32
CA ALA A 28 -37.24 25.83 13.71
C ALA A 28 -37.96 27.18 13.55
N GLY A 29 -38.06 27.97 14.62
CA GLY A 29 -38.72 29.27 14.59
C GLY A 29 -38.02 30.30 13.70
N VAL A 30 -36.67 30.27 13.63
CA VAL A 30 -35.91 31.16 12.72
C VAL A 30 -36.15 30.77 11.26
N ALA A 31 -36.19 29.48 10.94
CA ALA A 31 -36.49 29.02 9.59
C ALA A 31 -37.91 29.43 9.16
N ASP A 32 -38.93 29.22 10.02
CA ASP A 32 -40.30 29.64 9.76
C ASP A 32 -40.38 31.15 9.46
N ALA A 33 -39.61 31.97 10.19
CA ALA A 33 -39.57 33.41 9.98
C ALA A 33 -38.93 33.80 8.64
N PHE A 34 -37.88 33.10 8.18
CA PHE A 34 -37.30 33.32 6.85
C PHE A 34 -38.24 32.87 5.73
N GLU A 35 -38.94 31.74 5.89
CA GLU A 35 -39.96 31.26 4.93
C GLU A 35 -41.10 32.27 4.79
N ALA A 36 -41.60 32.81 5.91
CA ALA A 36 -42.64 33.84 5.90
C ALA A 36 -42.21 35.16 5.22
N GLN A 37 -40.89 35.44 5.21
CA GLN A 37 -40.31 36.60 4.52
C GLN A 37 -39.97 36.31 3.05
N GLY A 38 -40.11 35.06 2.58
CA GLY A 38 -39.74 34.63 1.24
C GLY A 38 -38.23 34.43 1.02
N ASP A 39 -37.42 34.49 2.08
CA ASP A 39 -35.97 34.24 2.01
C ASP A 39 -35.69 32.73 2.09
N TRP A 40 -35.99 32.05 0.97
CA TRP A 40 -35.82 30.60 0.84
C TRP A 40 -34.38 30.11 1.01
N PRO A 41 -33.34 30.80 0.48
CA PRO A 41 -31.95 30.40 0.73
C PRO A 41 -31.60 30.35 2.22
N SER A 42 -31.93 31.40 2.98
CA SER A 42 -31.68 31.44 4.42
C SER A 42 -32.53 30.42 5.17
N ALA A 43 -33.81 30.27 4.81
CA ALA A 43 -34.69 29.27 5.38
C ALA A 43 -34.11 27.86 5.26
N ILE A 44 -33.69 27.45 4.05
CA ILE A 44 -33.14 26.12 3.79
C ILE A 44 -31.86 25.88 4.59
N ALA A 45 -30.95 26.85 4.62
CA ALA A 45 -29.72 26.77 5.41
C ALA A 45 -30.01 26.59 6.92
N VAL A 46 -31.01 27.28 7.44
CA VAL A 46 -31.43 27.16 8.85
C VAL A 46 -32.19 25.86 9.11
N ARG A 47 -33.03 25.38 8.19
CA ARG A 47 -33.70 24.07 8.27
C ARG A 47 -32.70 22.93 8.31
N ALA A 48 -31.61 23.03 7.55
CA ALA A 48 -30.54 22.04 7.59
C ALA A 48 -29.87 21.97 8.97
N ARG A 49 -29.64 23.13 9.62
CA ARG A 49 -29.14 23.20 11.01
C ARG A 49 -30.15 22.69 12.03
N HIS A 50 -31.44 22.98 11.83
CA HIS A 50 -32.53 22.43 12.63
C HIS A 50 -32.52 20.89 12.59
N ALA A 51 -32.41 20.29 11.39
CA ALA A 51 -32.31 18.84 11.25
C ALA A 51 -31.11 18.27 12.01
N ARG A 52 -29.94 18.91 11.94
CA ARG A 52 -28.76 18.49 12.71
C ARG A 52 -28.98 18.59 14.23
N ALA A 53 -29.62 19.66 14.70
CA ALA A 53 -29.94 19.81 16.12
C ALA A 53 -30.93 18.73 16.61
N LEU A 54 -31.95 18.39 15.80
CA LEU A 54 -32.86 17.28 16.09
C LEU A 54 -32.11 15.94 16.16
N ALA A 55 -31.21 15.67 15.21
CA ALA A 55 -30.40 14.46 15.24
C ALA A 55 -29.52 14.39 16.50
N ALA A 56 -28.90 15.50 16.90
CA ALA A 56 -28.12 15.60 18.13
C ALA A 56 -28.96 15.48 19.42
N ALA A 57 -30.27 15.72 19.35
CA ALA A 57 -31.23 15.48 20.43
C ALA A 57 -31.77 14.03 20.45
N GLY A 58 -31.30 13.14 19.56
CA GLY A 58 -31.78 11.76 19.44
C GLY A 58 -33.05 11.60 18.61
N ARG A 59 -33.56 12.67 17.99
CA ARG A 59 -34.80 12.68 17.19
C ARG A 59 -34.50 12.43 15.70
N ALA A 60 -33.84 11.31 15.41
CA ALA A 60 -33.30 11.01 14.07
C ALA A 60 -34.37 10.96 12.97
N ASN A 61 -35.55 10.38 13.24
CA ASN A 61 -36.64 10.30 12.25
C ASN A 61 -37.15 11.69 11.84
N GLU A 62 -37.31 12.59 12.82
CA GLU A 62 -37.76 13.95 12.56
C GLU A 62 -36.68 14.76 11.83
N ALA A 63 -35.41 14.58 12.20
CA ALA A 63 -34.28 15.17 11.48
C ALA A 63 -34.29 14.78 9.99
N MET A 64 -34.52 13.50 9.68
CA MET A 64 -34.61 13.01 8.31
C MET A 64 -35.80 13.60 7.54
N GLN A 65 -36.96 13.77 8.19
CA GLN A 65 -38.13 14.41 7.56
C GLN A 65 -37.87 15.88 7.25
N VAL A 66 -37.25 16.62 8.18
CA VAL A 66 -36.87 18.03 7.98
C VAL A 66 -35.86 18.14 6.83
N LEU A 67 -34.87 17.25 6.80
CA LEU A 67 -33.87 17.24 5.74
C LEU A 67 -34.48 16.97 4.36
N ALA A 68 -35.39 15.99 4.25
CA ALA A 68 -36.06 15.67 2.99
C ALA A 68 -36.87 16.86 2.43
N ARG A 69 -37.57 17.60 3.31
CA ARG A 69 -38.30 18.83 2.92
C ARG A 69 -37.34 19.94 2.47
N ALA A 70 -36.22 20.10 3.17
CA ALA A 70 -35.20 21.07 2.79
C ALA A 70 -34.55 20.74 1.43
N ASP A 71 -34.29 19.45 1.14
CA ASP A 71 -33.78 18.99 -0.15
C ASP A 71 -34.79 19.25 -1.29
N GLN A 72 -36.08 19.02 -1.05
CA GLN A 72 -37.14 19.32 -2.01
C GLN A 72 -37.19 20.82 -2.33
N ALA A 73 -37.18 21.68 -1.31
CA ALA A 73 -37.18 23.12 -1.49
C ALA A 73 -35.90 23.63 -2.18
N ALA A 74 -34.76 23.00 -1.89
CA ALA A 74 -33.49 23.32 -2.53
C ALA A 74 -33.44 22.97 -4.02
N GLY A 75 -34.26 22.02 -4.49
CA GLY A 75 -34.34 21.64 -5.90
C GLY A 75 -34.85 22.76 -6.81
N SER A 76 -35.59 23.72 -6.26
CA SER A 76 -36.10 24.90 -6.98
C SER A 76 -35.25 26.16 -6.81
N LEU A 77 -34.12 26.08 -6.08
CA LEU A 77 -33.28 27.25 -5.84
C LEU A 77 -32.52 27.67 -7.11
N PRO A 78 -32.37 28.97 -7.35
CA PRO A 78 -31.57 29.48 -8.46
C PRO A 78 -30.07 29.29 -8.16
N ARG A 79 -29.21 29.35 -9.19
CA ARG A 79 -27.76 29.07 -9.05
C ARG A 79 -27.06 30.01 -8.06
N GLU A 80 -27.57 31.23 -7.93
CA GLU A 80 -27.10 32.27 -7.02
C GLU A 80 -27.25 31.86 -5.54
N ALA A 81 -28.11 30.89 -5.23
CA ALA A 81 -28.30 30.34 -3.89
C ALA A 81 -27.40 29.10 -3.62
N ALA A 82 -26.30 28.95 -4.34
CA ALA A 82 -25.34 27.86 -4.17
C ALA A 82 -24.80 27.73 -2.73
N ASP A 83 -24.69 28.83 -1.97
CA ASP A 83 -24.27 28.79 -0.56
C ASP A 83 -25.28 28.01 0.30
N ALA A 84 -26.58 28.24 0.12
CA ALA A 84 -27.63 27.53 0.84
C ALA A 84 -27.60 26.03 0.54
N ARG A 85 -27.31 25.65 -0.71
CA ARG A 85 -27.15 24.24 -1.11
C ARG A 85 -25.91 23.61 -0.45
N ALA A 86 -24.77 24.28 -0.48
CA ALA A 86 -23.55 23.78 0.16
C ALA A 86 -23.70 23.65 1.69
N VAL A 87 -24.41 24.59 2.33
CA VAL A 87 -24.76 24.50 3.75
C VAL A 87 -25.69 23.32 4.03
N LEU A 88 -26.72 23.13 3.21
CA LEU A 88 -27.62 21.98 3.31
C LEU A 88 -26.86 20.66 3.23
N ASP A 89 -26.01 20.49 2.21
CA ASP A 89 -25.17 19.32 2.02
C ASP A 89 -24.25 19.06 3.23
N GLY A 90 -23.64 20.12 3.76
CA GLY A 90 -22.74 20.02 4.92
C GLY A 90 -23.45 19.60 6.20
N GLN A 91 -24.68 20.08 6.46
CA GLN A 91 -25.46 19.64 7.62
C GLN A 91 -26.07 18.24 7.41
N ALA A 92 -26.51 17.94 6.18
CA ALA A 92 -27.04 16.64 5.80
C ALA A 92 -26.03 15.51 6.10
N ALA A 93 -24.74 15.75 5.80
CA ALA A 93 -23.68 14.80 6.10
C ALA A 93 -23.65 14.37 7.58
N TYR A 94 -23.76 15.31 8.52
CA TYR A 94 -23.80 14.99 9.95
C TYR A 94 -25.06 14.20 10.35
N VAL A 95 -26.22 14.59 9.82
CA VAL A 95 -27.50 13.90 10.10
C VAL A 95 -27.47 12.47 9.59
N LEU A 96 -27.04 12.27 8.34
CA LEU A 96 -26.96 10.96 7.70
C LEU A 96 -25.92 10.06 8.38
N ALA A 97 -24.77 10.61 8.76
CA ALA A 97 -23.73 9.87 9.48
C ALA A 97 -24.22 9.39 10.85
N GLY A 98 -24.98 10.23 11.58
CA GLY A 98 -25.62 9.86 12.85
C GLY A 98 -26.70 8.79 12.69
N ALA A 99 -27.36 8.75 11.53
CA ALA A 99 -28.36 7.72 11.18
C ALA A 99 -27.75 6.43 10.59
N GLY A 100 -26.42 6.30 10.54
CA GLY A 100 -25.73 5.13 10.00
C GLY A 100 -25.67 5.04 8.47
N ARG A 101 -26.09 6.08 7.74
CA ARG A 101 -26.04 6.14 6.26
C ARG A 101 -24.70 6.73 5.78
N THR A 102 -23.61 6.05 6.11
CA THR A 102 -22.23 6.58 5.98
C THR A 102 -21.86 6.92 4.53
N ALA A 103 -22.14 6.05 3.56
CA ALA A 103 -21.88 6.29 2.13
C ALA A 103 -22.51 7.58 1.61
N GLU A 104 -23.78 7.81 1.99
CA GLU A 104 -24.51 9.00 1.57
C GLU A 104 -24.02 10.25 2.28
N ALA A 105 -23.69 10.12 3.57
CA ALA A 105 -23.06 11.20 4.33
C ALA A 105 -21.74 11.63 3.67
N ALA A 106 -20.90 10.69 3.23
CA ALA A 106 -19.63 10.97 2.55
C ALA A 106 -19.87 11.77 1.26
N ARG A 107 -20.85 11.34 0.44
CA ARG A 107 -21.25 12.06 -0.79
C ARG A 107 -21.74 13.48 -0.50
N ARG A 108 -22.57 13.67 0.55
CA ARG A 108 -23.04 15.01 0.94
C ARG A 108 -21.91 15.90 1.45
N ALA A 109 -20.98 15.37 2.25
CA ALA A 109 -19.81 16.13 2.71
C ALA A 109 -18.91 16.55 1.53
N TRP A 110 -18.72 15.68 0.54
CA TRP A 110 -18.00 16.01 -0.69
C TRP A 110 -18.69 17.10 -1.49
N ALA A 111 -20.01 16.99 -1.72
CA ALA A 111 -20.79 18.00 -2.43
C ALA A 111 -20.70 19.37 -1.74
N ALA A 112 -20.77 19.41 -0.41
CA ALA A 112 -20.57 20.63 0.38
C ALA A 112 -19.18 21.23 0.19
N MET A 113 -18.12 20.40 0.19
CA MET A 113 -16.74 20.83 -0.06
C MET A 113 -16.62 21.50 -1.42
N VAL A 114 -17.11 20.85 -2.48
CA VAL A 114 -17.08 21.38 -3.85
C VAL A 114 -17.85 22.70 -3.94
N GLY A 115 -19.04 22.76 -3.34
CA GLY A 115 -19.88 23.96 -3.31
C GLY A 115 -19.19 25.15 -2.65
N PHE A 116 -18.62 24.97 -1.44
CA PHE A 116 -17.89 26.03 -0.76
C PHE A 116 -16.63 26.47 -1.52
N ARG A 117 -15.95 25.54 -2.19
CA ARG A 117 -14.76 25.84 -3.00
C ARG A 117 -15.10 26.68 -4.22
N GLN A 118 -16.21 26.40 -4.90
CA GLN A 118 -16.73 27.24 -5.99
C GLN A 118 -17.08 28.65 -5.52
N LEU A 119 -17.59 28.77 -4.29
CA LEU A 119 -17.89 30.06 -3.63
C LEU A 119 -16.65 30.77 -3.07
N ARG A 120 -15.45 30.18 -3.22
CA ARG A 120 -14.18 30.66 -2.67
C ARG A 120 -14.15 30.76 -1.13
N ASP A 121 -15.03 30.04 -0.45
CA ASP A 121 -15.01 29.88 1.00
C ASP A 121 -14.13 28.69 1.39
N ASN A 122 -12.81 28.90 1.34
CA ASN A 122 -11.83 27.86 1.59
C ASN A 122 -11.96 27.28 3.01
N GLY A 123 -12.35 28.08 4.00
CA GLY A 123 -12.47 27.63 5.39
C GLY A 123 -13.61 26.63 5.61
N ARG A 124 -14.78 26.86 5.00
CA ARG A 124 -15.88 25.88 5.02
C ARG A 124 -15.59 24.69 4.12
N ALA A 125 -15.00 24.90 2.95
CA ALA A 125 -14.61 23.83 2.03
C ALA A 125 -13.65 22.84 2.70
N ASP A 126 -12.63 23.35 3.39
CA ASP A 126 -11.61 22.55 4.06
C ASP A 126 -12.17 21.72 5.22
N ARG A 127 -13.09 22.27 6.02
CA ARG A 127 -13.81 21.50 7.04
C ARG A 127 -14.68 20.39 6.44
N ALA A 128 -15.37 20.68 5.34
CA ALA A 128 -16.18 19.70 4.64
C ALA A 128 -15.32 18.59 4.01
N ALA A 129 -14.14 18.93 3.47
CA ALA A 129 -13.18 17.97 2.93
C ALA A 129 -12.70 16.98 4.00
N VAL A 130 -12.25 17.48 5.16
CA VAL A 130 -11.82 16.61 6.28
C VAL A 130 -12.97 15.74 6.76
N HIS A 131 -14.20 16.27 6.80
CA HIS A 131 -15.36 15.48 7.16
C HIS A 131 -15.64 14.36 6.15
N ALA A 132 -15.58 14.68 4.84
CA ALA A 132 -15.74 13.70 3.77
C ALA A 132 -14.68 12.59 3.87
N ALA A 133 -13.41 12.94 4.06
CA ALA A 133 -12.33 11.97 4.24
C ALA A 133 -12.61 10.98 5.37
N LYS A 134 -13.02 11.47 6.54
CA LYS A 134 -13.37 10.62 7.70
C LYS A 134 -14.55 9.69 7.41
N LEU A 135 -15.54 10.16 6.65
CA LEU A 135 -16.71 9.36 6.29
C LEU A 135 -16.39 8.31 5.22
N ILE A 136 -15.53 8.62 4.25
CA ILE A 136 -15.03 7.66 3.25
C ILE A 136 -14.34 6.48 3.94
N VAL A 137 -13.42 6.76 4.87
CA VAL A 137 -12.70 5.71 5.62
C VAL A 137 -13.64 4.87 6.49
N LYS A 138 -14.72 5.47 7.01
CA LYS A 138 -15.72 4.75 7.81
C LYS A 138 -16.63 3.86 6.96
N ASP A 139 -16.85 4.20 5.69
CA ASP A 139 -17.80 3.52 4.80
C ASP A 139 -17.18 2.36 4.04
N ALA A 140 -15.90 2.47 3.68
CA ALA A 140 -15.23 1.58 2.74
C ALA A 140 -14.06 0.83 3.39
N SER A 141 -13.67 -0.32 2.82
CA SER A 141 -12.41 -0.97 3.19
C SER A 141 -11.20 -0.07 2.87
N PRO A 142 -10.03 -0.28 3.49
CA PRO A 142 -8.84 0.55 3.23
C PRO A 142 -8.49 0.66 1.74
N SER A 143 -8.55 -0.44 0.99
CA SER A 143 -8.29 -0.46 -0.46
C SER A 143 -9.31 0.35 -1.27
N GLU A 144 -10.58 0.29 -0.90
CA GLU A 144 -11.65 1.03 -1.58
C GLU A 144 -11.63 2.53 -1.21
N ALA A 145 -11.07 2.88 -0.05
CA ALA A 145 -10.95 4.27 0.40
C ALA A 145 -9.79 5.04 -0.28
N LEU A 146 -8.78 4.35 -0.81
CA LEU A 146 -7.59 5.00 -1.40
C LEU A 146 -7.91 5.92 -2.58
N GLN A 147 -8.67 5.44 -3.56
CA GLN A 147 -8.96 6.21 -4.77
C GLN A 147 -9.78 7.49 -4.46
N PRO A 148 -10.90 7.42 -3.70
CA PRO A 148 -11.65 8.62 -3.33
C PRO A 148 -10.83 9.63 -2.50
N LEU A 149 -9.93 9.16 -1.62
CA LEU A 149 -9.08 10.05 -0.83
C LEU A 149 -8.04 10.79 -1.69
N HIS A 150 -7.42 10.11 -2.67
CA HIS A 150 -6.53 10.78 -3.62
C HIS A 150 -7.28 11.83 -4.44
N GLU A 151 -8.46 11.50 -4.96
CA GLU A 151 -9.30 12.43 -5.71
C GLU A 151 -9.68 13.65 -4.84
N LEU A 152 -10.00 13.44 -3.57
CA LEU A 152 -10.35 14.51 -2.63
C LEU A 152 -9.19 15.50 -2.46
N MET A 153 -7.97 14.99 -2.35
CA MET A 153 -6.76 15.80 -2.22
C MET A 153 -6.53 16.71 -3.43
N THR A 154 -6.89 16.28 -4.65
CA THR A 154 -6.73 17.11 -5.87
C THR A 154 -7.53 18.40 -5.83
N HIS A 155 -8.60 18.44 -5.03
CA HIS A 155 -9.42 19.64 -4.85
C HIS A 155 -8.83 20.62 -3.82
N MET A 156 -7.82 20.23 -3.05
CA MET A 156 -7.32 21.02 -1.92
C MET A 156 -5.99 21.71 -2.25
N PRO A 157 -5.74 22.93 -1.73
CA PRO A 157 -4.45 23.58 -1.90
C PRO A 157 -3.36 22.77 -1.17
N PRO A 158 -2.25 22.40 -1.85
CA PRO A 158 -1.12 21.74 -1.21
C PRO A 158 -0.58 22.56 -0.04
N GLY A 159 -0.24 21.90 1.07
CA GLY A 159 0.34 22.55 2.25
C GLY A 159 -0.66 23.29 3.15
N GLY A 160 -1.97 23.29 2.85
CA GLY A 160 -3.01 23.75 3.78
C GLY A 160 -3.20 22.82 4.99
N GLU A 161 -3.77 23.31 6.08
CA GLU A 161 -4.02 22.50 7.29
C GLU A 161 -4.95 21.32 6.99
N ALA A 162 -6.06 21.56 6.29
CA ALA A 162 -6.97 20.49 5.92
C ALA A 162 -6.33 19.51 4.93
N HIS A 163 -5.48 19.97 4.00
CA HIS A 163 -4.71 19.08 3.13
C HIS A 163 -3.78 18.19 3.96
N ARG A 164 -3.09 18.73 4.98
CA ARG A 164 -2.29 17.92 5.91
C ARG A 164 -3.14 16.91 6.68
N GLN A 165 -4.33 17.29 7.15
CA GLN A 165 -5.23 16.38 7.86
C GLN A 165 -5.73 15.25 6.96
N VAL A 166 -6.14 15.54 5.71
CA VAL A 166 -6.57 14.52 4.74
C VAL A 166 -5.39 13.66 4.31
N ALA A 167 -4.20 14.24 4.09
CA ALA A 167 -2.99 13.49 3.80
C ALA A 167 -2.59 12.55 4.97
N ALA A 168 -2.78 12.97 6.21
CA ALA A 168 -2.55 12.12 7.37
C ALA A 168 -3.56 10.96 7.45
N ILE A 169 -4.83 11.21 7.11
CA ILE A 169 -5.86 10.15 6.99
C ILE A 169 -5.51 9.19 5.85
N LEU A 170 -5.10 9.70 4.69
CA LEU A 170 -4.65 8.86 3.57
C LEU A 170 -3.42 8.02 3.97
N ALA A 171 -2.44 8.63 4.64
CA ALA A 171 -1.27 7.92 5.14
C ALA A 171 -1.61 6.90 6.25
N GLU A 172 -2.70 7.08 6.99
CA GLU A 172 -3.23 6.09 7.95
C GLU A 172 -3.91 4.92 7.22
N VAL A 173 -4.65 5.20 6.15
CA VAL A 173 -5.30 4.17 5.32
C VAL A 173 -4.30 3.39 4.47
N GLN A 174 -3.24 4.07 4.01
CA GLN A 174 -2.09 3.47 3.34
C GLN A 174 -1.20 2.72 4.33
N ARG A 175 -1.15 3.17 5.59
CA ARG A 175 -0.57 2.38 6.67
C ARG A 175 -1.37 1.09 6.75
N ARG A 176 -0.65 -0.02 6.74
CA ARG A 176 -1.18 -1.34 7.10
C ARG A 176 -0.71 -1.60 8.53
N PRO A 177 -1.47 -1.13 9.56
CA PRO A 177 -1.06 -1.25 10.96
C PRO A 177 -0.98 -2.71 11.46
N ASP A 178 -1.27 -3.68 10.60
CA ASP A 178 -1.16 -5.12 10.80
C ASP A 178 0.10 -5.75 10.16
N ARG A 179 0.96 -4.96 9.49
CA ARG A 179 2.14 -5.48 8.79
C ARG A 179 3.37 -4.58 8.97
N ASP A 180 4.30 -5.02 9.81
CA ASP A 180 5.70 -4.53 9.83
C ASP A 180 6.49 -5.02 8.59
N TYR A 181 5.81 -5.40 7.51
CA TYR A 181 6.39 -6.04 6.34
C TYR A 181 5.70 -5.59 5.06
N ASP A 182 6.34 -5.83 3.91
CA ASP A 182 5.94 -5.35 2.57
C ASP A 182 5.99 -3.80 2.46
N ILE A 183 7.03 -3.17 3.02
CA ILE A 183 7.26 -1.72 2.97
C ILE A 183 8.69 -1.39 2.51
N LEU A 184 8.87 -0.32 1.74
CA LEU A 184 10.20 0.17 1.35
C LEU A 184 10.73 1.15 2.40
N VAL A 185 11.73 0.75 3.17
CA VAL A 185 12.40 1.59 4.17
C VAL A 185 13.81 1.93 3.70
N THR A 186 14.19 3.21 3.75
CA THR A 186 15.55 3.68 3.48
C THR A 186 16.07 4.41 4.71
N ASP A 187 17.19 3.95 5.25
CA ASP A 187 17.92 4.62 6.32
C ASP A 187 18.64 5.85 5.74
N PRO A 188 18.32 7.08 6.17
CA PRO A 188 18.93 8.29 5.64
C PRO A 188 20.42 8.43 5.97
N ASP A 189 20.89 7.73 7.01
CA ASP A 189 22.27 7.83 7.51
C ASP A 189 23.18 6.71 6.96
N SER A 190 22.64 5.83 6.11
CA SER A 190 23.34 4.68 5.55
C SER A 190 23.60 4.79 4.04
N ALA A 191 24.26 3.78 3.46
CA ALA A 191 24.77 3.80 2.09
C ALA A 191 23.66 3.78 1.04
N ALA A 192 23.06 4.94 0.72
CA ALA A 192 22.00 5.05 -0.27
C ALA A 192 22.47 4.91 -1.74
N TRP A 193 23.78 4.96 -2.00
CA TRP A 193 24.38 4.96 -3.34
C TRP A 193 25.78 4.33 -3.33
N GLY A 194 26.34 4.10 -4.52
CA GLY A 194 27.68 3.54 -4.68
C GLY A 194 27.71 2.01 -4.61
N ARG A 195 28.90 1.41 -4.60
CA ARG A 195 29.07 -0.05 -4.72
C ARG A 195 28.36 -0.81 -3.60
N LEU A 196 28.51 -0.34 -2.36
CA LEU A 196 27.84 -0.94 -1.21
C LEU A 196 26.32 -0.79 -1.28
N GLY A 197 25.80 0.39 -1.64
CA GLY A 197 24.37 0.60 -1.83
C GLY A 197 23.79 -0.30 -2.93
N ALA A 198 24.45 -0.39 -4.08
CA ALA A 198 24.02 -1.28 -5.16
C ALA A 198 24.01 -2.76 -4.72
N ALA A 199 25.02 -3.20 -3.98
CA ALA A 199 25.10 -4.55 -3.44
C ALA A 199 24.04 -4.82 -2.37
N LEU A 200 23.75 -3.87 -1.49
CA LEU A 200 22.67 -3.97 -0.50
C LEU A 200 21.29 -4.05 -1.17
N ALA A 201 21.10 -3.33 -2.28
CA ALA A 201 19.86 -3.37 -3.05
C ALA A 201 19.54 -4.75 -3.65
N VAL A 202 20.52 -5.64 -3.81
CA VAL A 202 20.30 -7.06 -4.18
C VAL A 202 19.52 -7.81 -3.09
N GLY A 203 19.71 -7.44 -1.82
CA GLY A 203 18.97 -7.99 -0.68
C GLY A 203 17.58 -7.39 -0.45
N ALA A 204 17.16 -6.41 -1.26
CA ALA A 204 16.01 -5.56 -0.96
C ALA A 204 14.67 -6.30 -0.94
N HIS A 205 14.53 -7.42 -1.67
CA HIS A 205 13.31 -8.26 -1.63
C HIS A 205 12.95 -8.69 -0.21
N LEU A 206 13.92 -9.20 0.53
CA LEU A 206 13.70 -9.66 1.89
C LEU A 206 13.60 -8.48 2.87
N ALA A 207 14.38 -7.41 2.64
CA ALA A 207 14.28 -6.20 3.45
C ALA A 207 12.87 -5.61 3.40
N VAL A 208 12.29 -5.48 2.20
CA VAL A 208 10.91 -5.03 2.00
C VAL A 208 9.93 -5.98 2.67
N GLY A 209 10.07 -7.29 2.44
CA GLY A 209 9.23 -8.33 3.05
C GLY A 209 9.35 -8.47 4.57
N ASN A 210 10.29 -7.77 5.21
CA ASN A 210 10.49 -7.73 6.66
C ASN A 210 10.36 -6.30 7.23
N GLY A 211 10.07 -5.30 6.40
CA GLY A 211 10.02 -3.89 6.78
C GLY A 211 11.34 -3.29 7.26
N ALA A 212 12.45 -3.93 6.92
CA ALA A 212 13.79 -3.47 7.27
C ALA A 212 14.31 -2.43 6.26
N ALA A 213 15.19 -1.53 6.71
CA ALA A 213 15.89 -0.61 5.82
C ALA A 213 16.71 -1.38 4.78
N TRP A 214 16.55 -1.13 3.48
CA TRP A 214 17.27 -1.91 2.46
C TRP A 214 18.77 -1.60 2.41
N ASN A 215 19.17 -0.40 2.83
CA ASN A 215 20.51 0.16 2.63
C ASN A 215 21.40 0.15 3.89
N SER A 216 21.02 -0.57 4.94
CA SER A 216 21.81 -0.64 6.17
C SER A 216 22.38 -2.04 6.43
N LEU A 217 23.67 -2.10 6.74
CA LEU A 217 24.35 -3.34 7.14
C LEU A 217 23.89 -3.83 8.51
N THR A 218 23.45 -2.93 9.38
CA THR A 218 22.96 -3.22 10.72
C THR A 218 21.47 -2.90 10.81
N HIS A 219 20.77 -3.57 11.72
CA HIS A 219 19.40 -3.21 12.09
C HIS A 219 19.38 -2.80 13.55
N ASP A 220 18.41 -1.99 13.94
CA ASP A 220 18.13 -1.64 15.35
C ASP A 220 17.44 -2.79 16.13
N GLU A 221 17.39 -3.99 15.54
CA GLU A 221 16.85 -5.19 16.19
C GLU A 221 17.76 -5.69 17.32
N ASP A 222 17.15 -6.34 18.32
CA ASP A 222 17.90 -7.00 19.39
C ASP A 222 18.82 -8.09 18.78
N PRO A 223 20.14 -8.09 19.07
CA PRO A 223 21.04 -9.18 18.69
C PRO A 223 20.52 -10.57 19.03
N ASP A 224 19.75 -10.73 20.11
CA ASP A 224 19.19 -12.01 20.54
C ASP A 224 18.06 -12.52 19.62
N ASP A 225 17.31 -11.61 18.99
CA ASP A 225 16.29 -11.97 18.00
C ASP A 225 16.94 -12.57 16.74
N ASN A 226 18.04 -11.96 16.28
CA ASN A 226 18.80 -12.45 15.13
C ASN A 226 19.50 -13.79 15.42
N ARG A 227 20.03 -13.98 16.63
CA ARG A 227 20.53 -15.30 17.07
C ARG A 227 19.43 -16.37 17.05
N THR A 228 18.25 -16.04 17.58
CA THR A 228 17.10 -16.95 17.61
C THR A 228 16.64 -17.34 16.21
N LEU A 229 16.58 -16.37 15.28
CA LEU A 229 16.24 -16.62 13.87
C LEU A 229 17.26 -17.52 13.19
N LEU A 230 18.55 -17.24 13.37
CA LEU A 230 19.65 -18.00 12.78
C LEU A 230 19.70 -19.44 13.29
N GLU A 231 19.48 -19.66 14.58
CA GLU A 231 19.38 -21.01 15.14
C GLU A 231 18.15 -21.75 14.59
N ARG A 232 16.97 -21.11 14.63
CA ARG A 232 15.70 -21.74 14.25
C ARG A 232 15.62 -22.09 12.76
N ASP A 233 15.98 -21.14 11.89
CA ASP A 233 15.70 -21.25 10.45
C ASP A 233 16.91 -21.73 9.64
N TRP A 234 18.11 -21.63 10.20
CA TRP A 234 19.36 -21.97 9.52
C TRP A 234 20.26 -22.94 10.28
N GLY A 235 19.95 -23.25 11.54
CA GLY A 235 20.79 -24.09 12.39
C GLY A 235 22.15 -23.47 12.71
N VAL A 236 22.25 -22.13 12.68
CA VAL A 236 23.49 -21.39 12.92
C VAL A 236 23.52 -20.91 14.36
N THR A 237 24.51 -21.37 15.12
CA THR A 237 24.70 -21.02 16.54
C THR A 237 26.04 -20.33 16.82
N ASP A 238 26.94 -20.29 15.84
CA ASP A 238 28.30 -19.77 15.94
C ASP A 238 28.80 -19.17 14.61
N ASP A 239 30.01 -18.60 14.66
CA ASP A 239 30.72 -17.98 13.53
C ASP A 239 31.03 -18.97 12.40
N ALA A 240 31.47 -20.19 12.74
CA ALA A 240 31.78 -21.23 11.77
C ALA A 240 30.53 -21.71 11.01
N GLY A 241 29.41 -21.87 11.71
CA GLY A 241 28.12 -22.21 11.12
C GLY A 241 27.61 -21.10 10.21
N TRP A 242 27.76 -19.84 10.63
CA TRP A 242 27.40 -18.68 9.81
C TRP A 242 28.23 -18.65 8.52
N GLN A 243 29.56 -18.77 8.62
CA GLN A 243 30.46 -18.75 7.47
C GLN A 243 30.10 -19.85 6.46
N LYS A 244 29.79 -21.06 6.94
CA LYS A 244 29.36 -22.17 6.08
C LYS A 244 28.08 -21.85 5.30
N GLN A 245 27.08 -21.29 5.96
CA GLN A 245 25.82 -20.91 5.28
C GLN A 245 26.04 -19.75 4.31
N MET A 246 26.87 -18.78 4.69
CA MET A 246 27.24 -17.65 3.84
C MET A 246 27.93 -18.12 2.56
N ASP A 247 28.90 -19.03 2.66
CA ASP A 247 29.61 -19.60 1.51
C ASP A 247 28.67 -20.40 0.59
N ALA A 248 27.75 -21.19 1.15
CA ALA A 248 26.76 -21.92 0.38
C ALA A 248 25.83 -20.96 -0.41
N LEU A 249 25.39 -19.86 0.21
CA LEU A 249 24.59 -18.84 -0.47
C LEU A 249 25.36 -18.12 -1.58
N LEU A 250 26.64 -17.81 -1.36
CA LEU A 250 27.49 -17.20 -2.38
C LEU A 250 27.80 -18.16 -3.55
N GLN A 251 27.78 -19.47 -3.30
CA GLN A 251 27.93 -20.50 -4.33
C GLN A 251 26.60 -20.86 -5.02
N ALA A 252 25.49 -20.25 -4.59
CA ALA A 252 24.13 -20.59 -5.02
C ALA A 252 23.74 -22.06 -4.79
N ASP A 253 24.30 -22.66 -3.73
CA ASP A 253 24.09 -24.05 -3.31
C ASP A 253 22.95 -24.20 -2.29
N ASN A 254 22.24 -23.10 -1.98
CA ASN A 254 21.09 -23.17 -1.10
C ASN A 254 19.84 -23.61 -1.88
N SER A 255 19.71 -23.24 -3.15
CA SER A 255 18.65 -23.72 -4.06
C SER A 255 18.97 -25.11 -4.62
N ASP A 256 17.96 -25.89 -5.04
CA ASP A 256 18.21 -27.19 -5.69
C ASP A 256 18.96 -26.97 -7.02
N PRO A 257 20.19 -27.48 -7.19
CA PRO A 257 20.97 -27.29 -8.41
C PRO A 257 20.30 -27.87 -9.65
N ALA A 258 19.36 -28.81 -9.51
CA ALA A 258 18.55 -29.33 -10.60
C ALA A 258 17.78 -28.23 -11.35
N ILE A 259 17.36 -27.17 -10.65
CA ILE A 259 16.61 -26.05 -11.24
C ILE A 259 17.47 -25.32 -12.26
N GLN A 260 18.69 -24.93 -11.88
CA GLN A 260 19.56 -24.24 -12.83
C GLN A 260 20.01 -25.17 -13.96
N VAL A 261 20.25 -26.45 -13.68
CA VAL A 261 20.55 -27.44 -14.73
C VAL A 261 19.45 -27.47 -15.80
N VAL A 262 18.18 -27.47 -15.38
CA VAL A 262 17.03 -27.44 -16.30
C VAL A 262 16.98 -26.12 -17.09
N LEU A 263 17.15 -24.98 -16.43
CA LEU A 263 17.17 -23.66 -17.08
C LEU A 263 18.30 -23.53 -18.11
N ASP A 264 19.50 -24.02 -17.80
CA ASP A 264 20.67 -23.97 -18.69
C ASP A 264 20.54 -24.84 -19.95
N ARG A 265 19.51 -25.68 -20.04
CA ARG A 265 19.19 -26.47 -21.25
C ARG A 265 18.17 -25.78 -22.16
N ARG A 266 17.60 -24.65 -21.76
CA ARG A 266 16.63 -23.92 -22.58
C ARG A 266 17.35 -23.07 -23.62
N ASP A 267 16.99 -23.27 -24.89
CA ASP A 267 17.35 -22.30 -25.93
C ASP A 267 16.54 -21.02 -25.73
N GLN A 268 17.22 -19.95 -25.34
CA GLN A 268 16.59 -18.66 -25.07
C GLN A 268 16.23 -17.90 -26.35
N SER A 269 16.84 -18.24 -27.49
CA SER A 269 16.59 -17.56 -28.77
C SER A 269 15.29 -18.00 -29.43
N THR A 270 14.89 -19.25 -29.18
CA THR A 270 13.67 -19.85 -29.74
C THR A 270 12.99 -20.71 -28.68
N PRO A 271 12.23 -20.10 -27.74
CA PRO A 271 11.66 -20.83 -26.61
C PRO A 271 10.54 -21.77 -27.07
N ASP A 272 10.89 -23.03 -27.32
CA ASP A 272 9.95 -24.12 -27.60
C ASP A 272 9.99 -25.16 -26.48
N HIS A 273 8.83 -25.44 -25.89
CA HIS A 273 8.74 -26.33 -24.74
C HIS A 273 9.14 -27.77 -25.09
N HIS A 274 8.76 -28.25 -26.26
CA HIS A 274 9.09 -29.62 -26.65
C HIS A 274 10.60 -29.76 -26.91
N ALA A 275 11.20 -28.83 -27.64
CA ALA A 275 12.64 -28.79 -27.87
C ALA A 275 13.41 -28.70 -26.55
N TRP A 276 12.92 -27.92 -25.57
CA TRP A 276 13.54 -27.84 -24.25
C TRP A 276 13.47 -29.18 -23.49
N GLN A 277 12.32 -29.85 -23.47
CA GLN A 277 12.19 -31.18 -22.86
C GLN A 277 13.10 -32.22 -23.53
N VAL A 278 13.24 -32.18 -24.86
CA VAL A 278 14.17 -33.05 -25.60
C VAL A 278 15.61 -32.77 -25.17
N ALA A 279 16.01 -31.50 -25.08
CA ALA A 279 17.37 -31.12 -24.65
C ALA A 279 17.68 -31.57 -23.21
N ILE A 280 16.72 -31.48 -22.29
CA ILE A 280 16.85 -32.00 -20.92
C ILE A 280 17.06 -33.53 -20.96
N ALA A 281 16.22 -34.25 -21.70
CA ALA A 281 16.27 -35.70 -21.77
C ALA A 281 17.54 -36.23 -22.46
N ASP A 282 18.00 -35.55 -23.52
CA ASP A 282 19.25 -35.86 -24.21
C ASP A 282 20.45 -35.69 -23.28
N TRP A 283 20.56 -34.53 -22.61
CA TRP A 283 21.62 -34.28 -21.63
C TRP A 283 21.65 -35.31 -20.51
N CYS A 284 20.48 -35.70 -19.99
CA CYS A 284 20.39 -36.72 -18.96
C CYS A 284 20.84 -38.10 -19.45
N ARG A 285 20.47 -38.48 -20.68
CA ARG A 285 20.89 -39.74 -21.31
C ARG A 285 22.40 -39.78 -21.53
N GLU A 286 23.01 -38.67 -21.94
CA GLU A 286 24.47 -38.55 -22.09
C GLU A 286 25.23 -38.69 -20.76
N LYS A 287 24.57 -38.33 -19.65
CA LYS A 287 25.14 -38.37 -18.30
C LYS A 287 24.77 -39.64 -17.52
N ASP A 288 24.17 -40.63 -18.19
CA ASP A 288 23.68 -41.88 -17.59
C ASP A 288 22.76 -41.67 -16.37
N ILE A 289 21.96 -40.59 -16.41
CA ILE A 289 21.01 -40.24 -15.35
C ILE A 289 19.80 -41.20 -15.39
N SER A 290 19.33 -41.59 -14.21
CA SER A 290 18.21 -42.54 -14.10
C SER A 290 16.92 -42.01 -14.73
N THR A 291 16.09 -42.88 -15.30
CA THR A 291 14.77 -42.50 -15.86
C THR A 291 13.88 -41.78 -14.86
N LYS A 292 13.95 -42.16 -13.57
CA LYS A 292 13.20 -41.47 -12.51
C LYS A 292 13.62 -40.00 -12.39
N THR A 293 14.93 -39.74 -12.40
CA THR A 293 15.47 -38.38 -12.34
C THR A 293 15.17 -37.60 -13.62
N ILE A 294 15.23 -38.24 -14.79
CA ILE A 294 14.80 -37.62 -16.05
C ILE A 294 13.37 -37.10 -15.95
N ASN A 295 12.43 -37.94 -15.51
CA ASN A 295 11.03 -37.54 -15.37
C ASN A 295 10.88 -36.38 -14.38
N ALA A 296 11.59 -36.40 -13.25
CA ALA A 296 11.55 -35.30 -12.28
C ALA A 296 12.05 -33.96 -12.87
N LEU A 297 13.10 -33.98 -13.69
CA LEU A 297 13.61 -32.78 -14.36
C LEU A 297 12.64 -32.27 -15.45
N LEU A 298 11.94 -33.18 -16.14
CA LEU A 298 10.89 -32.81 -17.10
C LEU A 298 9.68 -32.20 -16.38
N ASP A 299 9.25 -32.77 -15.26
CA ASP A 299 8.17 -32.21 -14.42
C ASP A 299 8.55 -30.81 -13.92
N LEU A 300 9.79 -30.63 -13.45
CA LEU A 300 10.33 -29.34 -13.03
C LEU A 300 10.30 -28.29 -14.16
N SER A 301 10.61 -28.67 -15.40
CA SER A 301 10.49 -27.76 -16.54
C SER A 301 9.05 -27.29 -16.79
N GLY A 302 8.07 -28.18 -16.60
CA GLY A 302 6.65 -27.84 -16.67
C GLY A 302 6.21 -26.92 -15.53
N GLU A 303 6.75 -27.11 -14.33
CA GLU A 303 6.50 -26.25 -13.19
C GLU A 303 7.04 -24.83 -13.40
N ILE A 304 8.27 -24.71 -13.93
CA ILE A 304 8.86 -23.41 -14.30
C ILE A 304 7.96 -22.67 -15.29
N LEU A 305 7.47 -23.34 -16.34
CA LEU A 305 6.58 -22.72 -17.32
C LEU A 305 5.27 -22.21 -16.69
N ARG A 306 4.75 -22.93 -15.70
CA ARG A 306 3.53 -22.53 -14.97
C ARG A 306 3.76 -21.26 -14.16
N TYR A 307 4.90 -21.13 -13.48
CA TYR A 307 5.27 -19.88 -12.79
C TYR A 307 5.53 -18.75 -13.75
N GLU A 308 6.29 -18.97 -14.84
CA GLU A 308 6.57 -17.93 -15.83
C GLU A 308 5.28 -17.44 -16.49
N ALA A 309 4.33 -18.32 -16.79
CA ALA A 309 3.01 -17.94 -17.30
C ALA A 309 2.26 -17.03 -16.30
N ARG A 310 2.33 -17.36 -15.00
CA ARG A 310 1.72 -16.54 -13.96
C ARG A 310 2.44 -15.19 -13.79
N PHE A 311 3.76 -15.17 -13.79
CA PHE A 311 4.57 -13.95 -13.76
C PHE A 311 4.22 -13.00 -14.90
N ARG A 312 4.02 -13.52 -16.12
CA ARG A 312 3.58 -12.72 -17.26
C ARG A 312 2.17 -12.16 -17.06
N SER A 313 1.24 -12.98 -16.57
CA SER A 313 -0.13 -12.55 -16.28
C SER A 313 -0.18 -11.42 -15.24
N ASP A 314 0.71 -11.45 -14.26
CA ASP A 314 0.73 -10.48 -13.15
C ASP A 314 1.65 -9.27 -13.39
N GLY A 315 2.31 -9.22 -14.55
CA GLY A 315 3.17 -8.12 -14.99
C GLY A 315 4.60 -8.17 -14.43
N LEU A 316 5.01 -9.26 -13.81
CA LEU A 316 6.36 -9.47 -13.28
C LEU A 316 7.36 -9.71 -14.42
N LEU A 317 6.93 -10.44 -15.46
CA LEU A 317 7.67 -10.63 -16.71
C LEU A 317 6.96 -9.92 -17.87
N PRO A 318 7.71 -9.46 -18.89
CA PRO A 318 7.10 -9.03 -20.15
C PRO A 318 6.44 -10.22 -20.88
N PRO A 319 5.58 -9.98 -21.89
CA PRO A 319 4.82 -11.05 -22.57
C PRO A 319 5.67 -12.20 -23.12
N ASP A 320 6.89 -11.93 -23.56
CA ASP A 320 7.84 -12.94 -24.06
C ASP A 320 9.00 -13.19 -23.09
N GLY A 321 8.88 -12.69 -21.85
CA GLY A 321 9.90 -12.79 -20.82
C GLY A 321 10.02 -14.19 -20.25
N LEU A 322 11.26 -14.55 -19.89
CA LEU A 322 11.65 -15.82 -19.32
C LEU A 322 12.59 -15.59 -18.14
N VAL A 323 12.65 -16.54 -17.20
CA VAL A 323 13.60 -16.52 -16.09
C VAL A 323 14.85 -17.31 -16.47
N GLU A 324 15.99 -16.66 -16.61
CA GLU A 324 17.23 -17.30 -17.07
C GLU A 324 18.01 -18.01 -15.94
N SER A 325 17.85 -17.54 -14.70
CA SER A 325 18.51 -18.13 -13.54
C SER A 325 17.71 -17.90 -12.27
N VAL A 326 17.84 -18.81 -11.30
CA VAL A 326 17.26 -18.70 -9.95
C VAL A 326 18.27 -18.26 -8.88
N TYR A 327 19.54 -18.08 -9.24
CA TYR A 327 20.62 -17.74 -8.29
C TYR A 327 20.39 -16.43 -7.55
N GLY A 328 19.59 -15.53 -8.11
CA GLY A 328 19.19 -14.29 -7.48
C GLY A 328 18.54 -14.51 -6.11
N TYR A 329 17.85 -15.65 -5.91
CA TYR A 329 17.27 -16.01 -4.62
C TYR A 329 18.35 -16.15 -3.54
N ASP A 330 19.41 -16.90 -3.85
CA ASP A 330 20.52 -17.15 -2.93
C ASP A 330 21.36 -15.89 -2.74
N PHE A 331 21.65 -15.11 -3.79
CA PHE A 331 22.39 -13.85 -3.66
C PHE A 331 21.63 -12.79 -2.85
N GLY A 332 20.32 -12.68 -3.02
CA GLY A 332 19.50 -11.80 -2.19
C GLY A 332 19.48 -12.24 -0.72
N ARG A 333 19.47 -13.55 -0.46
CA ARG A 333 19.60 -14.09 0.91
C ARG A 333 21.00 -13.92 1.48
N ALA A 334 22.06 -14.03 0.67
CA ALA A 334 23.45 -13.80 1.06
C ALA A 334 23.63 -12.39 1.67
N VAL A 335 23.04 -11.37 1.04
CA VAL A 335 23.03 -10.01 1.59
C VAL A 335 22.38 -9.95 2.96
N ASN A 336 21.24 -10.63 3.15
CA ASN A 336 20.54 -10.63 4.44
C ASN A 336 21.24 -11.50 5.50
N MET A 337 21.84 -12.62 5.12
CA MET A 337 22.68 -13.46 5.97
C MET A 337 23.88 -12.68 6.51
N SER A 338 24.46 -11.81 5.70
CA SER A 338 25.56 -10.92 6.14
C SER A 338 25.09 -9.96 7.25
N ARG A 339 23.88 -9.42 7.11
CA ARG A 339 23.29 -8.48 8.07
C ARG A 339 22.90 -9.17 9.38
N TRP A 340 22.27 -10.34 9.29
CA TRP A 340 21.93 -11.15 10.46
C TRP A 340 23.18 -11.62 11.21
N GLY A 341 24.22 -12.08 10.49
CA GLY A 341 25.48 -12.48 11.09
C GLY A 341 26.18 -11.35 11.84
N LEU A 342 26.19 -10.15 11.26
CA LEU A 342 26.73 -8.95 11.90
C LEU A 342 25.96 -8.59 13.18
N ASN A 343 24.63 -8.54 13.09
CA ASN A 343 23.76 -8.23 14.23
C ASN A 343 23.88 -9.28 15.36
N ALA A 344 23.99 -10.56 15.01
CA ALA A 344 24.14 -11.66 15.97
C ALA A 344 25.55 -11.74 16.60
N GLY A 345 26.52 -11.01 16.06
CA GLY A 345 27.92 -11.03 16.50
C GLY A 345 28.72 -12.24 15.99
N TYR A 346 28.27 -12.90 14.91
CA TYR A 346 28.97 -14.02 14.28
C TYR A 346 30.01 -13.60 13.24
N CYS A 347 29.96 -12.34 12.79
CA CYS A 347 31.01 -11.74 11.98
C CYS A 347 31.19 -10.26 12.33
N ASP A 348 32.33 -9.69 11.94
CA ASP A 348 32.55 -8.25 12.07
C ASP A 348 32.03 -7.49 10.84
N ARG A 349 32.07 -6.15 10.93
CA ARG A 349 31.56 -5.26 9.89
C ARG A 349 32.30 -5.42 8.56
N GLU A 350 33.61 -5.67 8.59
CA GLU A 350 34.43 -5.79 7.38
C GLU A 350 34.06 -7.08 6.63
N ALA A 351 33.95 -8.20 7.34
CA ALA A 351 33.51 -9.47 6.79
C ALA A 351 32.08 -9.40 6.22
N ALA A 352 31.15 -8.74 6.93
CA ALA A 352 29.78 -8.56 6.46
C ALA A 352 29.73 -7.70 5.18
N GLU A 353 30.51 -6.62 5.11
CA GLU A 353 30.59 -5.76 3.94
C GLU A 353 31.17 -6.51 2.72
N ASP A 354 32.26 -7.28 2.90
CA ASP A 354 32.84 -8.11 1.83
C ASP A 354 31.82 -9.12 1.29
N CYS A 355 31.09 -9.81 2.17
CA CYS A 355 30.07 -10.77 1.79
C CYS A 355 28.93 -10.12 0.98
N VAL A 356 28.46 -8.94 1.39
CA VAL A 356 27.45 -8.16 0.64
C VAL A 356 27.99 -7.78 -0.74
N LEU A 357 29.21 -7.25 -0.82
CA LEU A 357 29.84 -6.85 -2.09
C LEU A 357 30.03 -8.04 -3.03
N ARG A 358 30.42 -9.22 -2.52
CA ARG A 358 30.53 -10.46 -3.31
C ARG A 358 29.17 -10.92 -3.82
N ALA A 359 28.13 -10.91 -2.99
CA ALA A 359 26.77 -11.24 -3.41
C ALA A 359 26.27 -10.31 -4.52
N GLY A 360 26.50 -8.99 -4.36
CA GLY A 360 26.20 -8.00 -5.39
C GLY A 360 26.97 -8.25 -6.69
N HIS A 361 28.26 -8.55 -6.59
CA HIS A 361 29.09 -8.87 -7.74
C HIS A 361 28.59 -10.10 -8.51
N TYR A 362 28.28 -11.20 -7.82
CA TYR A 362 27.76 -12.41 -8.47
C TYR A 362 26.38 -12.18 -9.09
N ALA A 363 25.50 -11.42 -8.43
CA ALA A 363 24.22 -11.05 -9.02
C ALA A 363 24.40 -10.27 -10.34
N HIS A 364 25.32 -9.30 -10.38
CA HIS A 364 25.61 -8.53 -11.60
C HIS A 364 26.28 -9.35 -12.72
N GLN A 365 26.94 -10.47 -12.41
CA GLN A 365 27.47 -11.38 -13.42
C GLN A 365 26.39 -12.25 -14.07
N VAL A 366 25.36 -12.62 -13.31
CA VAL A 366 24.30 -13.54 -13.75
C VAL A 366 23.14 -12.80 -14.43
N TYR A 367 22.79 -11.60 -13.95
CA TYR A 367 21.62 -10.86 -14.43
C TYR A 367 22.02 -9.56 -15.13
N THR A 368 21.14 -9.09 -16.02
CA THR A 368 21.33 -7.89 -16.84
C THR A 368 20.44 -6.72 -16.45
N SER A 369 19.49 -6.93 -15.53
CA SER A 369 18.56 -5.90 -15.05
C SER A 369 17.95 -6.26 -13.70
N TRP A 370 17.44 -5.24 -12.99
CA TRP A 370 16.69 -5.42 -11.74
C TRP A 370 15.45 -6.30 -11.94
N ALA A 371 14.74 -6.15 -13.06
CA ALA A 371 13.56 -6.95 -13.37
C ALA A 371 13.93 -8.44 -13.57
N GLY A 372 15.00 -8.73 -14.31
CA GLY A 372 15.50 -10.09 -14.50
C GLY A 372 15.97 -10.73 -13.18
N PHE A 373 16.72 -9.98 -12.38
CA PHE A 373 17.13 -10.40 -11.04
C PHE A 373 15.91 -10.71 -10.14
N SER A 374 14.92 -9.82 -10.14
CA SER A 374 13.70 -9.97 -9.35
C SER A 374 12.91 -11.22 -9.75
N ALA A 375 12.79 -11.49 -11.05
CA ALA A 375 12.13 -12.70 -11.54
C ALA A 375 12.88 -13.97 -11.16
N GLY A 376 14.21 -13.97 -11.24
CA GLY A 376 15.06 -15.06 -10.75
C GLY A 376 14.92 -15.30 -9.25
N TYR A 377 14.96 -14.23 -8.45
CA TYR A 377 14.75 -14.30 -7.00
C TYR A 377 13.40 -14.94 -6.66
N ILE A 378 12.32 -14.49 -7.30
CA ILE A 378 10.98 -14.96 -7.00
C ILE A 378 10.80 -16.40 -7.45
N LEU A 379 11.25 -16.78 -8.66
CA LEU A 379 11.15 -18.17 -9.11
C LEU A 379 11.90 -19.12 -8.18
N GLY A 380 13.14 -18.77 -7.78
CA GLY A 380 13.92 -19.58 -6.83
C GLY A 380 13.21 -19.74 -5.48
N ARG A 381 12.56 -18.68 -4.98
CA ARG A 381 11.73 -18.76 -3.77
C ARG A 381 10.51 -19.67 -3.96
N MET A 382 9.79 -19.54 -5.07
CA MET A 382 8.54 -20.26 -5.31
C MET A 382 8.79 -21.76 -5.46
N LEU A 383 9.80 -22.16 -6.23
CA LEU A 383 10.19 -23.57 -6.40
C LEU A 383 10.66 -24.23 -5.10
N ARG A 384 10.93 -23.44 -4.06
CA ARG A 384 11.31 -23.95 -2.74
C ARG A 384 10.16 -24.03 -1.73
N PHE A 385 9.18 -23.13 -1.82
CA PHE A 385 8.23 -22.91 -0.72
C PHE A 385 6.76 -22.82 -1.13
N ASP A 386 6.44 -22.63 -2.41
CA ASP A 386 5.06 -22.36 -2.82
C ASP A 386 4.30 -23.63 -3.23
N ASP A 387 4.99 -24.75 -3.51
CA ASP A 387 4.42 -26.03 -3.96
C ASP A 387 3.42 -25.89 -5.13
N GLY A 388 3.45 -24.75 -5.84
CA GLY A 388 2.57 -24.41 -6.93
C GLY A 388 1.21 -23.85 -6.58
N GLU A 389 0.98 -23.46 -5.33
CA GLU A 389 -0.32 -22.97 -4.87
C GLU A 389 -0.61 -21.53 -5.28
N PHE A 390 0.42 -20.74 -5.62
CA PHE A 390 0.32 -19.29 -5.79
C PHE A 390 -0.31 -18.62 -4.57
N GLY A 391 0.15 -19.04 -3.38
CA GLY A 391 -0.41 -18.64 -2.10
C GLY A 391 0.19 -17.35 -1.56
N GLU A 392 0.19 -17.22 -0.23
CA GLU A 392 0.70 -16.02 0.45
C GLU A 392 2.16 -15.71 0.09
N TRP A 393 3.00 -16.72 -0.11
CA TRP A 393 4.40 -16.55 -0.50
C TRP A 393 4.55 -15.86 -1.84
N TYR A 394 3.73 -16.27 -2.82
CA TYR A 394 3.68 -15.65 -4.13
C TYR A 394 3.21 -14.19 -4.04
N ASP A 395 2.10 -13.94 -3.35
CA ASP A 395 1.52 -12.60 -3.23
C ASP A 395 2.47 -11.61 -2.55
N ARG A 396 3.19 -12.05 -1.50
CA ARG A 396 4.22 -11.24 -0.84
C ARG A 396 5.39 -10.94 -1.77
N SER A 397 5.89 -11.95 -2.48
CA SER A 397 6.98 -11.77 -3.45
C SER A 397 6.59 -10.83 -4.61
N LEU A 398 5.36 -10.94 -5.11
CA LEU A 398 4.83 -10.04 -6.14
C LEU A 398 4.67 -8.61 -5.61
N THR A 399 4.23 -8.45 -4.36
CA THR A 399 4.14 -7.13 -3.70
C THR A 399 5.52 -6.49 -3.56
N GLY A 400 6.51 -7.24 -3.07
CA GLY A 400 7.90 -6.79 -2.99
C GLY A 400 8.47 -6.41 -4.35
N HIS A 401 8.21 -7.21 -5.39
CA HIS A 401 8.59 -6.89 -6.77
C HIS A 401 8.04 -5.53 -7.22
N ARG A 402 6.72 -5.31 -7.07
CA ARG A 402 6.07 -4.06 -7.51
C ARG A 402 6.60 -2.85 -6.74
N LEU A 403 6.78 -2.96 -5.42
CA LEU A 403 7.38 -1.88 -4.64
C LEU A 403 8.79 -1.55 -5.14
N LEU A 404 9.62 -2.56 -5.38
CA LEU A 404 10.98 -2.34 -5.81
C LEU A 404 11.07 -1.85 -7.27
N ILE A 405 10.18 -2.26 -8.16
CA ILE A 405 10.21 -1.83 -9.57
C ILE A 405 9.51 -0.48 -9.77
N ASP A 406 8.41 -0.20 -9.08
CA ASP A 406 7.54 0.94 -9.41
C ASP A 406 7.74 2.15 -8.48
N ASP A 407 8.11 1.93 -7.21
CA ASP A 407 8.21 3.02 -6.24
C ASP A 407 9.33 4.01 -6.62
N PRO A 408 9.05 5.32 -6.77
CA PRO A 408 10.07 6.33 -7.09
C PRO A 408 11.19 6.43 -6.05
N ALA A 409 10.96 5.97 -4.82
CA ALA A 409 11.94 5.91 -3.76
C ALA A 409 12.83 4.66 -3.81
N SER A 410 12.47 3.66 -4.63
CA SER A 410 13.17 2.40 -4.71
C SER A 410 14.64 2.55 -5.14
N PRO A 411 15.57 1.80 -4.52
CA PRO A 411 16.94 1.71 -5.01
C PRO A 411 17.02 1.26 -6.47
N TRP A 412 16.12 0.37 -6.91
CA TRP A 412 16.15 -0.18 -8.28
C TRP A 412 15.68 0.81 -9.34
N ARG A 413 14.94 1.84 -8.93
CA ARG A 413 14.54 2.97 -9.78
C ARG A 413 15.58 4.08 -9.81
N ARG A 414 16.33 4.21 -8.72
CA ARG A 414 17.32 5.25 -8.50
C ARG A 414 18.69 4.88 -9.03
N MET A 415 19.06 3.60 -8.96
CA MET A 415 20.34 3.07 -9.42
C MET A 415 20.15 2.23 -10.67
N ALA A 416 20.97 2.51 -11.69
CA ALA A 416 21.09 1.62 -12.84
C ALA A 416 21.61 0.25 -12.38
N TRP A 417 21.26 -0.80 -13.12
CA TRP A 417 21.87 -2.11 -12.92
C TRP A 417 23.33 -2.08 -13.36
N GLY A 418 24.24 -2.53 -12.49
CA GLY A 418 25.68 -2.61 -12.75
C GLY A 418 26.48 -1.46 -12.16
#